data_AF-A0A7V5FFM4-F1
#
_entry.id   AF-A0A7V5FFM4-F1
#
_cell.length_a   1.000
_cell.length_b   1.000
_cell.length_c   1.000
_cell.angle_alpha   90.00
_cell.angle_beta   90.00
_cell.angle_gamma   90.00
#
_symmetry.space_group_name_H-M   'P 1'
#
loop_
_entity.id
_entity.type
_entity.pdbx_description
1 polymer ?
#
loop_
_entity_poly.entity_id
_entity_poly.type
_entity_poly.pdbx_seq_one_letter_code
_entity_poly.pdbx_strand_id
1 'polypeptide(L)' 'MCPAHSVDLEDAPRQIAEYIDYYNTKRLHSSLYYLTPEDFLNGRIDERLKLRDENLYQARLNRTEAKNAA' A
#
# COMPACT_ATOMS: atom_id res chain seq x y z
N MET A 1 35.23 -10.53 3.65
CA MET A 1 34.02 -11.33 3.39
C MET A 1 32.83 -10.51 3.84
N CYS A 2 32.07 -9.90 2.92
CA CYS A 2 30.89 -9.11 3.26
C CYS A 2 29.67 -10.07 3.31
N PRO A 3 28.94 -10.21 4.42
CA PRO A 3 27.99 -11.30 4.64
C PRO A 3 26.56 -10.98 4.15
N ALA A 4 26.39 -10.32 3.00
CA ALA A 4 25.07 -9.82 2.59
C ALA A 4 24.68 -10.04 1.11
N HIS A 5 25.47 -10.76 0.31
CA HIS A 5 25.26 -10.80 -1.15
C HIS A 5 25.34 -12.17 -1.82
N SER A 6 25.21 -13.29 -1.10
CA SER A 6 24.93 -14.57 -1.74
C SER A 6 23.42 -14.78 -1.79
N VAL A 7 22.79 -14.35 -2.89
CA VAL A 7 21.48 -14.90 -3.25
C VAL A 7 21.74 -16.36 -3.61
N ASP A 8 21.29 -17.27 -2.75
CA ASP A 8 21.27 -18.68 -3.08
C ASP A 8 20.33 -18.87 -4.27
N LEU A 9 20.80 -19.49 -5.34
CA LEU A 9 20.00 -19.73 -6.54
C LEU A 9 18.80 -20.63 -6.25
N GLU A 10 18.91 -21.49 -5.24
CA GLU A 10 17.79 -22.34 -4.79
C GLU A 10 16.71 -21.54 -4.06
N ASP A 11 17.09 -20.43 -3.40
CA ASP A 11 16.17 -19.55 -2.65
C ASP A 11 15.60 -18.41 -3.50
N ALA A 12 16.23 -18.12 -4.65
CA ALA A 12 15.80 -17.05 -5.55
C ALA A 12 14.31 -17.15 -5.97
N PRO A 13 13.74 -18.33 -6.30
CA PRO A 13 12.32 -18.44 -6.65
C PRO A 13 11.39 -18.02 -5.51
N ARG A 14 11.73 -18.38 -4.26
CA ARG A 14 10.94 -17.99 -3.08
C ARG A 14 10.98 -16.48 -2.89
N GLN A 15 12.17 -15.89 -2.95
CA GLN A 15 12.32 -14.44 -2.80
C GLN A 15 11.58 -13.65 -3.89
N ILE A 16 11.61 -14.14 -5.14
CA ILE A 16 10.87 -13.54 -6.26
C ILE A 16 9.35 -13.65 -6.02
N ALA A 17 8.86 -14.81 -5.60
CA ALA A 17 7.45 -15.02 -5.31
C ALA A 17 6.96 -14.08 -4.20
N GLU A 18 7.73 -13.95 -3.11
CA GLU A 18 7.44 -13.02 -2.02
C GLU A 18 7.42 -11.57 -2.49
N TYR A 19 8.38 -11.19 -3.34
CA TYR A 19 8.41 -9.84 -3.90
C TYR A 19 7.22 -9.56 -4.82
N ILE A 20 6.81 -10.52 -5.65
CA ILE A 20 5.64 -10.40 -6.54
C ILE A 20 4.36 -10.22 -5.70
N ASP A 21 4.18 -11.04 -4.66
CA ASP A 21 3.04 -10.92 -3.76
C ASP A 21 2.99 -9.54 -3.09
N TYR A 22 4.11 -9.09 -2.51
CA TYR A 22 4.22 -7.77 -1.92
C TYR A 22 3.92 -6.66 -2.92
N TYR A 23 4.49 -6.75 -4.13
CA TYR A 23 4.30 -5.75 -5.17
C TYR A 23 2.83 -5.63 -5.57
N ASN A 24 2.14 -6.75 -5.75
CA ASN A 24 0.74 -6.75 -6.18
C ASN A 24 -0.22 -6.34 -5.07
N THR A 25 0.00 -6.81 -3.83
CA THR A 25 -1.00 -6.72 -2.75
C THR A 25 -0.72 -5.63 -1.72
N LYS A 26 0.52 -5.10 -1.63
CA LYS A 26 0.93 -4.13 -0.59
C LYS A 26 1.49 -2.82 -1.14
N ARG A 27 2.25 -2.85 -2.24
CA ARG A 27 2.93 -1.66 -2.75
C ARG A 27 1.93 -0.67 -3.32
N LEU A 28 1.93 0.57 -2.80
CA LEU A 28 1.13 1.67 -3.34
C LEU A 28 1.90 2.39 -4.45
N HIS A 29 1.20 2.73 -5.53
CA HIS A 29 1.83 3.39 -6.69
C HIS A 29 1.21 4.77 -6.97
N SER A 30 2.03 5.81 -7.11
CA SER A 30 1.55 7.18 -7.32
C SER A 30 0.75 7.35 -8.62
N SER A 31 1.15 6.67 -9.70
CA SER A 31 0.40 6.65 -10.97
C SER A 31 -0.91 5.84 -10.89
N LEU A 32 -1.11 5.06 -9.84
CA LEU A 32 -2.34 4.30 -9.57
C LEU A 32 -3.14 4.93 -8.43
N TYR A 33 -3.07 6.26 -8.27
CA TYR A 33 -3.76 6.99 -7.21
C TYR A 33 -3.39 6.56 -5.78
N TYR A 34 -2.19 6.01 -5.60
CA TYR A 34 -1.75 5.33 -4.38
C TYR A 34 -2.61 4.11 -4.01
N LEU A 35 -3.08 3.37 -5.02
CA LEU A 35 -3.67 2.03 -4.86
C LEU A 35 -2.62 0.95 -5.13
N THR A 36 -2.93 -0.27 -4.72
CA THR A 36 -2.14 -1.46 -5.08
C THR A 36 -2.40 -1.85 -6.54
N PRO A 37 -1.45 -2.51 -7.22
CA PRO A 37 -1.69 -3.08 -8.54
C PRO A 37 -2.91 -4.01 -8.58
N GLU A 38 -3.11 -4.82 -7.53
CA GLU A 38 -4.25 -5.72 -7.42
C GLU A 38 -5.60 -4.97 -7.38
N ASP A 39 -5.69 -3.89 -6.60
CA ASP A 39 -6.91 -3.06 -6.54
C ASP A 39 -7.22 -2.41 -7.88
N PHE A 40 -6.19 -1.92 -8.58
CA PHE A 40 -6.34 -1.29 -9.88
C PHE A 40 -6.80 -2.28 -10.96
N LEU A 41 -6.15 -3.45 -11.04
CA LEU A 41 -6.47 -4.49 -12.03
C LEU A 41 -7.86 -5.10 -11.81
N ASN A 42 -8.32 -5.18 -10.56
CA ASN A 42 -9.67 -5.62 -10.22
C ASN A 42 -10.73 -4.50 -10.35
N GLY A 43 -10.37 -3.31 -10.83
CA GLY A 43 -11.31 -2.22 -11.05
C GLY A 43 -11.89 -1.60 -9.77
N ARG A 44 -11.23 -1.77 -8.62
CA ARG A 44 -11.70 -1.30 -7.29
C ARG A 44 -11.40 0.19 -7.03
N ILE A 45 -11.12 0.96 -8.07
CA ILE A 45 -10.60 2.34 -7.96
C ILE A 45 -11.61 3.23 -7.24
N ASP A 46 -12.85 3.29 -7.73
CA ASP A 46 -13.86 4.21 -7.21
C ASP A 46 -14.24 3.87 -5.76
N GLU A 47 -14.40 2.59 -5.44
CA GLU A 47 -14.69 2.10 -4.08
C GLU A 47 -13.59 2.53 -3.09
N ARG A 48 -12.33 2.28 -3.44
CA ARG A 48 -11.18 2.62 -2.60
C ARG A 48 -11.03 4.12 -2.40
N LEU A 49 -11.20 4.90 -3.46
CA LEU A 49 -11.09 6.35 -3.37
C LEU A 49 -12.22 6.94 -2.54
N LYS A 50 -13.45 6.45 -2.69
CA LYS A 50 -14.58 6.86 -1.85
C LYS A 50 -14.31 6.60 -0.37
N LEU A 51 -13.87 5.39 -0.02
CA LEU A 51 -13.53 5.05 1.37
C LEU A 51 -12.39 5.93 1.90
N ARG A 52 -11.39 6.23 1.08
CA ARG A 52 -10.29 7.13 1.45
C ARG A 52 -10.81 8.53 1.78
N ASP A 53 -11.68 9.07 0.94
CA ASP A 53 -12.21 10.42 1.14
C ASP A 53 -13.08 10.51 2.39
N GLU A 54 -13.90 9.48 2.67
CA GLU A 54 -14.66 9.35 3.92
C GLU A 54 -13.73 9.35 5.15
N ASN A 55 -12.67 8.55 5.13
CA ASN A 55 -11.69 8.50 6.23
C ASN A 55 -10.97 9.84 6.43
N LEU A 56 -10.57 10.51 5.34
CA LEU A 56 -9.93 11.82 5.41
C LEU A 56 -10.88 12.90 5.93
N TYR A 57 -12.16 12.83 5.59
CA TYR A 57 -13.18 13.72 6.11
C TYR A 57 -13.35 13.55 7.62
N GLN A 58 -13.51 12.30 8.10
CA GLN A 58 -13.61 12.02 9.54
C GLN A 58 -12.35 12.49 10.30
N ALA A 59 -11.15 12.24 9.76
CA ALA A 59 -9.91 12.71 10.37
C ALA A 59 -9.81 14.25 10.42
N ARG A 60 -10.48 14.99 9.53
CA ARG A 60 -10.55 16.46 9.61
C ARG A 60 -11.51 16.91 10.71
N LEU A 61 -12.66 16.27 10.86
CA LEU A 61 -13.62 16.55 11.94
C LEU A 61 -12.97 16.33 13.31
N ASN A 62 -12.37 15.15 13.53
CA ASN A 62 -11.72 14.80 14.80
C ASN A 62 -10.62 15.80 15.18
N ARG A 63 -9.83 16.27 14.20
CA ARG A 63 -8.79 17.30 14.44
C ARG A 63 -9.38 18.66 14.78
N THR A 64 -10.56 18.99 14.27
CA THR A 64 -11.25 20.25 14.58
C THR A 64 -11.84 20.19 15.98
N GLU A 65 -12.49 19.08 16.34
CA GLU A 65 -13.02 18.85 17.68
C GLU A 65 -11.93 18.89 18.74
N ALA A 66 -10.81 18.18 18.50
CA ALA A 66 -9.67 18.18 19.42
C ALA A 66 -9.06 19.58 19.63
N LYS A 67 -9.06 20.43 18.59
CA LYS A 67 -8.61 21.82 18.70
C LYS A 67 -9.60 22.69 19.48
N ASN A 68 -10.90 22.46 19.32
CA ASN A 68 -11.93 23.24 20.01
C ASN A 68 -12.10 22.83 21.49
N ALA A 69 -11.67 21.62 21.85
CA ALA A 69 -11.70 21.10 23.21
C ALA A 69 -10.46 21.44 24.05
N ALA A 70 -9.43 22.06 23.44
CA ALA A 70 -8.20 22.53 24.07
C ALA A 70 -8.27 24.04 24.34
#